data_AF-A0A939KJY4-F1
#
_entry.id   AF-A0A939KJY4-F1
#
_cell.length_a   1.000
_cell.length_b   1.000
_cell.length_c   1.000
_cell.angle_alpha   90.00
_cell.angle_beta   90.00
_cell.angle_gamma   90.00
#
_symmetry.space_group_name_H-M   'P 1'
#
loop_
_entity.id
_entity.type
_entity.pdbx_description
1 polymer ?
#
loop_
_entity_poly.entity_id
_entity_poly.type
_entity_poly.pdbx_seq_one_letter_code
_entity_poly.pdbx_strand_id
1 'polypeptide(L)'
;MFEERNKKIWEKVRPKGMKSYLIQNGLLTQGLTFFIALGFISPLVNHGFSAYYFQSEAFRNRLIFIGIVAPVYGVFIAYSSWKSLEKKFG
;
A
#
# COMPACT_ATOMS: atom_id res chain seq x y z
N MET A 1 -8.98 19.68 -13.53
CA MET A 1 -9.61 18.42 -13.06
C MET A 1 -8.78 17.66 -12.02
N PHE A 2 -7.50 17.32 -12.27
CA PHE A 2 -6.65 16.64 -11.27
C PHE A 2 -6.33 17.47 -10.02
N GLU A 3 -6.14 18.78 -10.21
CA GLU A 3 -5.75 19.69 -9.12
C GLU A 3 -6.87 19.93 -8.11
N GLU A 4 -8.11 20.11 -8.57
CA GLU A 4 -9.30 20.18 -7.71
C GLU A 4 -9.52 18.89 -6.91
N ARG A 5 -9.27 17.73 -7.54
CA ARG A 5 -9.36 16.43 -6.86
C ARG A 5 -8.33 16.34 -5.73
N ASN A 6 -7.09 16.75 -5.98
CA ASN A 6 -6.02 16.74 -4.98
C ASN A 6 -6.30 17.74 -3.84
N LYS A 7 -6.87 18.91 -4.15
CA LYS A 7 -7.29 19.88 -3.15
C LYS A 7 -8.40 19.31 -2.24
N LYS A 8 -9.43 18.68 -2.81
CA LYS A 8 -10.49 18.00 -2.04
C LYS A 8 -9.94 16.87 -1.16
N ILE A 9 -8.98 16.10 -1.66
CA ILE A 9 -8.30 15.07 -0.87
C ILE A 9 -7.54 15.72 0.29
N TRP A 10 -6.78 16.77 0.02
CA TRP A 10 -6.01 17.50 1.03
C TRP A 10 -6.90 18.06 2.14
N GLU A 11 -8.00 18.73 1.79
CA GLU A 11 -8.98 19.27 2.76
C GLU A 11 -9.56 18.17 3.67
N LYS A 12 -9.74 16.96 3.14
CA LYS A 12 -10.24 15.80 3.90
C LYS A 12 -9.19 15.17 4.82
N VAL A 13 -7.92 15.17 4.43
CA VAL A 13 -6.84 14.45 5.15
C VAL A 13 -6.03 15.34 6.08
N ARG A 14 -5.88 16.63 5.77
CA ARG A 14 -5.20 17.63 6.60
C ARG A 14 -5.69 17.62 8.06
N PRO A 15 -7.01 17.69 8.38
CA PRO A 15 -7.49 17.75 9.77
C PRO A 15 -7.22 16.46 10.55
N LYS A 16 -7.06 15.33 9.89
CA LYS A 16 -6.74 14.04 10.53
C LYS A 16 -5.27 13.93 10.91
N GLY A 17 -4.42 14.80 10.35
CA GLY A 17 -2.99 14.81 10.58
C GLY A 17 -2.25 13.70 9.85
N MET A 18 -0.94 13.90 9.72
CA MET A 18 -0.04 13.06 8.95
C MET A 18 0.02 11.62 9.46
N LYS A 19 0.07 11.40 10.79
CA LYS A 19 0.13 10.05 11.38
C LYS A 19 -1.09 9.20 10.98
N SER A 20 -2.29 9.77 11.09
CA SER A 20 -3.53 9.10 10.71
C SER A 20 -3.56 8.79 9.21
N TYR A 21 -3.07 9.72 8.39
CA TYR A 21 -2.93 9.52 6.94
C TYR A 21 -1.94 8.40 6.59
N LEU A 22 -0.78 8.31 7.24
CA LEU A 22 0.18 7.23 7.01
C LEU A 22 -0.38 5.86 7.39
N ILE A 23 -1.15 5.78 8.46
CA ILE A 23 -1.78 4.51 8.87
C ILE A 23 -2.90 4.13 7.90
N GLN A 24 -3.87 5.03 7.68
CA GLN A 24 -5.03 4.73 6.84
C GLN A 24 -4.67 4.57 5.37
N ASN A 25 -3.91 5.53 4.82
CA ASN A 25 -3.57 5.54 3.40
C ASN A 25 -2.33 4.69 3.10
N GLY A 26 -1.34 4.69 4.00
CA GLY A 26 -0.10 3.96 3.80
C GLY A 26 -0.21 2.49 4.16
N LEU A 27 -0.55 2.15 5.41
CA LEU A 27 -0.61 0.75 5.83
C LEU A 27 -1.86 0.04 5.29
N LEU A 28 -3.05 0.61 5.52
CA LEU A 28 -4.30 -0.09 5.27
C LEU A 28 -4.75 -0.11 3.81
N THR A 29 -4.34 0.89 3.01
CA THR A 29 -4.64 0.89 1.56
C THR A 29 -3.41 0.49 0.77
N GLN A 30 -2.39 1.35 0.67
CA GLN A 30 -1.25 1.08 -0.23
C GLN A 30 -0.48 -0.20 0.16
N GLY A 31 -0.18 -0.38 1.44
CA GLY A 31 0.54 -1.54 1.95
C GLY A 31 -0.28 -2.83 1.81
N LEU A 32 -1.54 -2.83 2.23
CA LEU A 32 -2.41 -4.00 2.09
C LEU A 32 -2.65 -4.36 0.61
N THR A 33 -2.90 -3.37 -0.26
CA THR A 33 -3.04 -3.61 -1.70
C THR A 33 -1.78 -4.22 -2.29
N PHE A 34 -0.60 -3.70 -1.93
CA PHE A 34 0.68 -4.25 -2.38
C PHE A 34 0.92 -5.67 -1.87
N PHE A 35 0.59 -5.93 -0.61
CA PHE A 35 0.66 -7.26 -0.02
C PHE A 35 -0.22 -8.27 -0.76
N ILE A 36 -1.48 -7.91 -1.04
CA ILE A 36 -2.41 -8.79 -1.75
C ILE A 36 -1.92 -9.01 -3.19
N ALA A 37 -1.51 -7.95 -3.88
CA ALA A 37 -1.06 -8.01 -5.27
C ALA A 37 0.18 -8.90 -5.42
N LEU A 38 1.21 -8.72 -4.59
CA LEU A 38 2.44 -9.49 -4.71
C LEU A 38 2.39 -10.85 -4.01
N GLY A 39 1.63 -10.94 -2.91
CA GLY A 39 1.49 -12.16 -2.12
C GLY A 39 0.60 -13.19 -2.80
N PHE A 40 -0.48 -12.76 -3.45
CA PHE A 40 -1.50 -13.67 -3.98
C PHE A 40 -1.68 -13.56 -5.50
N ILE A 41 -1.70 -12.35 -6.07
CA ILE A 41 -1.95 -12.20 -7.52
C ILE A 41 -0.72 -12.62 -8.34
N SER A 42 0.48 -12.21 -7.94
CA SER A 42 1.71 -12.56 -8.67
C SER A 42 1.95 -14.08 -8.81
N PRO A 43 1.80 -14.91 -7.76
CA PRO A 43 1.93 -16.36 -7.91
C PRO A 43 0.82 -17.00 -8.76
N LEU A 44 -0.41 -16.48 -8.70
CA LEU A 44 -1.52 -16.98 -9.53
C LEU A 44 -1.23 -16.83 -11.03
N VAL A 45 -0.60 -15.72 -11.43
CA VAL A 45 -0.23 -15.47 -12.83
C VAL A 45 0.93 -16.37 -13.29
N ASN A 46 1.87 -16.69 -12.40
CA ASN A 46 3.10 -17.42 -12.77
C ASN A 46 2.98 -18.95 -12.67
N HIS A 47 2.18 -19.47 -11.73
CA HIS A 47 2.11 -20.91 -11.44
C HIS A 47 0.70 -21.50 -11.56
N GLY A 48 -0.31 -20.68 -11.86
CA GLY A 48 -1.71 -21.10 -11.86
C GLY A 48 -2.25 -21.40 -10.45
N PHE A 49 -3.53 -21.78 -10.36
CA PHE A 49 -4.20 -22.12 -9.10
C PHE A 49 -3.79 -23.54 -8.63
N SER A 50 -2.55 -23.72 -8.18
CA SER A 50 -2.08 -24.99 -7.62
C SER A 50 -2.14 -24.96 -6.09
N ALA A 51 -3.03 -25.75 -5.49
CA ALA A 51 -3.13 -25.89 -4.03
C ALA A 51 -1.82 -26.35 -3.37
N TYR A 52 -1.00 -27.11 -4.11
CA TYR A 52 0.32 -27.55 -3.65
C TYR A 52 1.30 -26.38 -3.49
N TYR A 53 1.24 -25.38 -4.37
CA TYR A 53 2.09 -24.20 -4.27
C TYR A 53 1.76 -23.36 -3.04
N PHE A 54 0.48 -23.21 -2.69
CA PHE A 54 0.05 -22.49 -1.49
C PHE A 54 0.51 -23.16 -0.18
N GLN A 55 0.79 -24.47 -0.20
CA GLN A 55 1.32 -25.20 0.95
C GLN A 55 2.86 -25.27 0.96
N SER A 56 3.53 -24.77 -0.10
CA SER A 56 4.98 -24.82 -0.19
C SER A 56 5.66 -23.85 0.78
N GLU A 57 6.84 -24.25 1.27
CA GLU A 57 7.69 -23.36 2.07
C GLU A 57 8.07 -22.07 1.30
N ALA A 58 8.23 -22.16 -0.02
CA ALA A 58 8.53 -21.02 -0.87
C ALA A 58 7.42 -19.95 -0.81
N PHE A 59 6.15 -20.36 -0.87
CA PHE A 59 5.02 -19.44 -0.74
C PHE A 59 4.96 -18.82 0.66
N ARG A 60 5.17 -19.62 1.71
CA ARG A 60 5.18 -19.13 3.09
C ARG A 60 6.29 -18.10 3.34
N ASN A 61 7.51 -18.39 2.89
CA ASN A 61 8.65 -17.47 3.01
C ASN A 61 8.40 -16.17 2.24
N ARG A 62 7.81 -16.27 1.05
CA ARG A 62 7.42 -15.11 0.25
C ARG A 62 6.34 -14.26 0.95
N LEU A 63 5.32 -14.87 1.54
CA LEU A 63 4.30 -14.14 2.31
C LEU A 63 4.90 -13.42 3.51
N ILE A 64 5.82 -14.05 4.25
CA ILE A 64 6.51 -13.42 5.38
C ILE A 64 7.32 -12.22 4.90
N PHE A 65 8.10 -12.39 3.83
CA PHE A 65 8.90 -11.31 3.25
C PHE A 65 8.03 -10.13 2.80
N ILE A 66 6.97 -10.40 2.02
CA ILE A 66 6.06 -9.35 1.54
C ILE A 66 5.29 -8.73 2.71
N GLY A 67 4.96 -9.50 3.75
CA GLY A 67 4.33 -9.01 4.98
C GLY A 67 5.16 -7.97 5.72
N ILE A 68 6.49 -8.02 5.61
CA ILE A 68 7.41 -7.02 6.19
C ILE A 68 7.60 -5.84 5.23
N VAL A 69 7.79 -6.12 3.93
CA VAL A 69 8.09 -5.09 2.92
C VAL A 69 6.87 -4.22 2.61
N ALA A 70 5.67 -4.79 2.57
CA ALA A 70 4.47 -4.08 2.15
C ALA A 70 4.07 -2.93 3.09
N PRO A 71 4.12 -3.08 4.44
CA PRO A 71 3.95 -1.95 5.36
C PRO A 71 4.94 -0.80 5.10
N VAL A 72 6.23 -1.13 4.93
CA VAL A 72 7.30 -0.14 4.70
C VAL A 72 7.05 0.60 3.39
N TYR A 73 6.76 -0.13 2.32
CA TYR A 73 6.41 0.42 1.01
C TYR A 73 5.19 1.34 1.07
N GLY A 74 4.11 0.88 1.71
CA GLY A 74 2.87 1.64 1.85
C GLY A 74 3.06 2.94 2.62
N VAL A 75 3.78 2.90 3.74
CA VAL A 75 4.12 4.10 4.53
C VAL A 75 4.98 5.07 3.73
N PHE A 76 5.98 4.58 2.99
CA PHE A 76 6.84 5.43 2.17
C PHE A 76 6.05 6.17 1.07
N ILE A 77 5.17 5.47 0.35
CA ILE A 77 4.32 6.09 -0.67
C ILE A 77 3.36 7.10 -0.05
N ALA A 78 2.71 6.76 1.06
CA ALA A 78 1.81 7.69 1.73
C ALA A 78 2.58 8.92 2.25
N TYR A 79 3.80 8.77 2.75
CA TYR A 79 4.64 9.88 3.17
C TYR A 79 4.96 10.81 1.98
N SER A 80 5.43 10.25 0.86
CA SER A 80 5.72 11.02 -0.34
C SER A 80 4.49 11.75 -0.87
N SER A 81 3.34 11.08 -0.88
CA SER A 81 2.05 11.68 -1.26
C SER A 81 1.64 12.82 -0.32
N TRP A 82 1.76 12.63 1.00
CA TRP A 82 1.47 13.66 1.99
C TRP A 82 2.36 14.89 1.77
N LYS A 83 3.67 14.70 1.64
CA LYS A 83 4.62 15.79 1.39
C LYS A 83 4.34 16.52 0.09
N SER A 84 3.94 15.80 -0.97
CA SER A 84 3.54 16.44 -2.22
C SER A 84 2.26 17.27 -2.09
N LEU A 85 1.28 16.84 -1.29
CA LEU A 85 0.05 17.59 -1.05
C LEU A 85 0.30 18.80 -0.16
N GLU A 86 1.09 18.63 0.91
CA GLU A 86 1.52 19.69 1.82
C GLU A 86 2.27 20.79 1.07
N LYS A 87 3.22 20.44 0.19
CA LYS A 87 3.95 21.43 -0.61
C LYS A 87 3.05 22.23 -1.57
N LYS A 88 1.94 21.64 -2.03
CA LYS A 88 1.05 22.24 -3.02
C LYS A 88 -0.11 23.04 -2.42
N PHE A 89 -0.62 22.63 -1.26
CA PHE A 89 -1.87 23.14 -0.69
C PHE A 89 -1.78 23.45 0.81
N GLY A 90 -0.65 23.18 1.45
CA GLY A 90 -0.36 23.54 2.84
C GLY A 90 0.25 24.93 2.92
#